data_AF-A0A818DY48-F1
#
_entry.id   AF-A0A818DY48-F1
#
_cell.length_a   1.000
_cell.length_b   1.000
_cell.length_c   1.000
_cell.angle_alpha   90.00
_cell.angle_beta   90.00
_cell.angle_gamma   90.00
#
_symmetry.space_group_name_H-M   'P 1'
#
loop_
_entity.id
_entity.type
_entity.pdbx_description
1 polymer ?
#
loop_
_entity_poly.entity_id
_entity_poly.type
_entity_poly.pdbx_seq_one_letter_code
_entity_poly.pdbx_strand_id
1 'polypeptide(L)'
;MRILKSWIDSKEEILRQKDDTIQRLMQETLHLQNEMTILRSQVTDLQNLKEKNTSDNSAKVPYLQKQIDTLRSDNENLKLTIKSLRIQLSDVESERDDLLIKSTDVSNLKPNDDLQKQFDRQKTENERHGIEIQNLKQALIERDSIIEQQDKRLLIDHETRAIQTDEDQSFVQVLAEPDVDTISKLQAELDDKNRTIKNLQQRYNDLRKTLQREFHASIPKDLNQIGSSKPNNATSSSPANLPLIHYDASATSQSDVDVAKRASTARQMTAVRKNVTFTSTTTSAAPTSPAILPHTSVESTSTKSQMNGHRSSIDGQTTLNSTNFKYLKHVLLKFMTSTEDEAIHLIRAVSTLLSFSADEERLLRETLDYKMSWFGKVSRHKALSSNINF
;
A
#
# COMPACT_ATOMS: atom_id res chain seq x y z
N MET A 1 -126.07 -99.24 -9.25
CA MET A 1 -125.19 -99.17 -10.45
C MET A 1 -124.89 -97.73 -10.87
N ARG A 2 -125.66 -97.06 -11.74
CA ARG A 2 -125.27 -95.76 -12.35
C ARG A 2 -124.81 -94.66 -11.36
N ILE A 3 -125.57 -94.42 -10.30
CA ILE A 3 -125.24 -93.40 -9.27
C ILE A 3 -123.89 -93.71 -8.60
N LEU A 4 -123.62 -94.97 -8.29
CA LEU A 4 -122.36 -95.39 -7.67
C LEU A 4 -121.16 -95.18 -8.60
N LYS A 5 -121.32 -95.46 -9.90
CA LYS A 5 -120.25 -95.21 -10.90
C LYS A 5 -119.99 -93.72 -11.06
N SER A 6 -121.03 -92.90 -11.18
CA SER A 6 -120.89 -91.43 -11.23
C SER A 6 -120.19 -90.84 -9.98
N TRP A 7 -120.45 -91.39 -8.79
CA TRP A 7 -119.74 -90.99 -7.56
C TRP A 7 -118.26 -91.41 -7.56
N ILE A 8 -117.96 -92.62 -8.06
CA ILE A 8 -116.58 -93.10 -8.23
C ILE A 8 -115.83 -92.20 -9.24
N ASP A 9 -116.41 -91.94 -10.41
CA ASP A 9 -115.81 -91.12 -11.47
C ASP A 9 -115.56 -89.68 -11.00
N SER A 10 -116.51 -89.08 -10.28
CA SER A 10 -116.35 -87.77 -9.66
C SER A 10 -115.25 -87.74 -8.60
N LYS A 11 -115.09 -88.81 -7.81
CA LYS A 11 -114.02 -88.93 -6.81
C LYS A 11 -112.66 -89.12 -7.46
N GLU A 12 -112.57 -89.91 -8.53
CA GLU A 12 -111.35 -90.11 -9.33
C GLU A 12 -110.90 -88.79 -9.98
N GLU A 13 -111.82 -88.01 -10.55
CA GLU A 13 -111.51 -86.69 -11.12
C GLU A 13 -111.05 -85.68 -10.05
N ILE A 14 -111.67 -85.66 -8.86
CA ILE A 14 -111.21 -84.83 -7.73
C ILE A 14 -109.82 -85.25 -7.25
N LEU A 15 -109.49 -86.54 -7.24
CA LEU A 15 -108.15 -87.02 -6.89
C LEU A 15 -107.13 -86.58 -7.95
N ARG A 16 -107.45 -86.75 -9.24
CA ARG A 16 -106.61 -86.33 -10.35
C ARG A 16 -106.33 -84.83 -10.36
N GLN A 17 -107.34 -83.99 -10.10
CA GLN A 17 -107.15 -82.53 -9.96
C GLN A 17 -106.26 -82.16 -8.76
N LYS A 18 -106.31 -82.93 -7.67
CA LYS A 18 -105.40 -82.76 -6.53
C LYS A 18 -103.97 -83.17 -6.91
N ASP A 19 -103.79 -84.29 -7.60
CA ASP A 19 -102.47 -84.74 -8.05
C ASP A 19 -101.84 -83.75 -9.04
N ASP A 20 -102.59 -83.24 -10.01
CA ASP A 20 -102.14 -82.19 -10.95
C ASP A 20 -101.75 -80.89 -10.19
N THR A 21 -102.50 -80.54 -9.13
CA THR A 21 -102.19 -79.39 -8.28
C THR A 21 -100.94 -79.61 -7.44
N ILE A 22 -100.75 -80.81 -6.87
CA ILE A 22 -99.55 -81.21 -6.14
C ILE A 22 -98.32 -81.18 -7.06
N GLN A 23 -98.43 -81.67 -8.29
CA GLN A 23 -97.34 -81.61 -9.28
C GLN A 23 -96.97 -80.16 -9.63
N ARG A 24 -97.96 -79.28 -9.85
CA ARG A 24 -97.70 -77.86 -10.10
C ARG A 24 -96.97 -77.18 -8.93
N LEU A 25 -97.45 -77.38 -7.70
CA LEU A 25 -96.83 -76.84 -6.49
C LEU A 25 -95.42 -77.41 -6.27
N MET A 26 -95.18 -78.68 -6.61
CA MET A 26 -93.85 -79.29 -6.54
C MET A 26 -92.87 -78.68 -7.55
N GLN A 27 -93.31 -78.40 -8.79
CA GLN A 27 -92.51 -77.70 -9.79
C GLN A 27 -92.21 -76.25 -9.38
N GLU A 28 -93.20 -75.54 -8.84
CA GLU A 28 -93.04 -74.17 -8.32
C GLU A 28 -92.06 -74.13 -7.14
N THR A 29 -92.18 -75.07 -6.20
CA THR A 29 -91.25 -75.22 -5.06
C THR A 29 -89.81 -75.46 -5.55
N LEU A 30 -89.62 -76.33 -6.55
CA LEU A 30 -88.31 -76.59 -7.13
C LEU A 30 -87.74 -75.36 -7.85
N HIS A 31 -88.57 -74.60 -8.56
CA HIS A 31 -88.16 -73.36 -9.24
C HIS A 31 -87.71 -72.31 -8.22
N LEU A 32 -88.51 -72.03 -7.20
CA LEU A 32 -88.19 -71.11 -6.11
C LEU A 32 -86.93 -71.55 -5.33
N GLN A 33 -86.73 -72.86 -5.15
CA GLN A 33 -85.51 -73.39 -4.53
C GLN A 33 -84.26 -73.13 -5.39
N ASN A 34 -84.36 -73.24 -6.71
CA ASN A 34 -83.27 -72.90 -7.63
C ASN A 34 -82.99 -71.39 -7.63
N GLU A 35 -84.02 -70.55 -7.71
CA GLU A 35 -83.90 -69.10 -7.63
C GLU A 35 -83.26 -68.65 -6.30
N MET A 36 -83.71 -69.21 -5.17
CA MET A 36 -83.09 -68.98 -3.86
C MET A 36 -81.62 -69.42 -3.80
N THR A 37 -81.23 -70.43 -4.58
CA THR A 37 -79.82 -70.87 -4.65
C THR A 37 -78.98 -69.87 -5.44
N ILE A 38 -79.49 -69.34 -6.56
CA ILE A 38 -78.85 -68.28 -7.36
C ILE A 38 -78.74 -66.97 -6.57
N LEU A 39 -79.82 -66.55 -5.89
CA LEU A 39 -79.81 -65.34 -5.07
C LEU A 39 -78.82 -65.45 -3.90
N ARG A 40 -78.69 -66.64 -3.28
CA ARG A 40 -77.67 -66.90 -2.26
C ARG A 40 -76.24 -66.77 -2.82
N SER A 41 -75.95 -67.29 -4.02
CA SER A 41 -74.62 -67.16 -4.61
C SER A 41 -74.29 -65.71 -4.96
N GLN A 42 -75.25 -64.94 -5.49
CA GLN A 42 -75.08 -63.51 -5.74
C GLN A 42 -74.81 -62.72 -4.47
N VAL A 43 -75.50 -63.02 -3.36
CA VAL A 43 -75.23 -62.40 -2.05
C VAL A 43 -73.81 -62.71 -1.57
N THR A 44 -73.33 -63.95 -1.71
CA THR A 44 -71.94 -64.28 -1.33
C THR A 44 -70.90 -63.59 -2.21
N ASP A 45 -71.13 -63.47 -3.52
CA ASP A 45 -70.21 -62.77 -4.41
C ASP A 45 -70.13 -61.26 -4.10
N LEU A 46 -71.28 -60.64 -3.80
CA LEU A 46 -71.34 -59.25 -3.36
C LEU A 46 -70.67 -59.03 -2.00
N GLN A 47 -70.78 -59.98 -1.07
CA GLN A 47 -70.06 -59.96 0.21
C GLN A 47 -68.54 -60.05 0.00
N ASN A 48 -68.07 -61.02 -0.80
CA ASN A 48 -66.65 -61.19 -1.14
C ASN A 48 -66.07 -59.94 -1.82
N LEU A 49 -66.79 -59.34 -2.77
CA LEU A 49 -66.37 -58.13 -3.46
C LEU A 49 -66.32 -56.91 -2.51
N LYS A 50 -67.30 -56.79 -1.61
CA LYS A 50 -67.32 -55.76 -0.57
C LYS A 50 -66.11 -55.91 0.36
N GLU A 51 -65.85 -57.11 0.86
CA GLU A 51 -64.73 -57.40 1.76
C GLU A 51 -63.38 -57.09 1.11
N LYS A 52 -63.18 -57.54 -0.13
CA LYS A 52 -61.98 -57.21 -0.92
C LYS A 52 -61.79 -55.70 -1.07
N ASN A 53 -62.83 -54.98 -1.46
CA ASN A 53 -62.77 -53.53 -1.60
C ASN A 53 -62.49 -52.82 -0.26
N THR A 54 -63.04 -53.31 0.86
CA THR A 54 -62.72 -52.76 2.18
C THR A 54 -61.29 -53.05 2.60
N SER A 55 -60.74 -54.23 2.27
CA SER A 55 -59.34 -54.59 2.57
C SER A 55 -58.36 -53.76 1.75
N ASP A 56 -58.57 -53.66 0.43
CA ASP A 56 -57.78 -52.83 -0.48
C ASP A 56 -57.76 -51.35 -0.04
N ASN A 57 -58.92 -50.81 0.35
CA ASN A 57 -59.01 -49.44 0.86
C ASN A 57 -58.37 -49.30 2.23
N SER A 58 -58.54 -50.28 3.13
CA SER A 58 -57.90 -50.30 4.45
C SER A 58 -56.38 -50.36 4.37
N ALA A 59 -55.79 -50.86 3.28
CA ALA A 59 -54.36 -50.83 3.03
C ALA A 59 -53.89 -49.50 2.37
N LYS A 60 -54.65 -48.98 1.39
CA LYS A 60 -54.29 -47.77 0.64
C LYS A 60 -54.43 -46.48 1.46
N VAL A 61 -55.50 -46.35 2.25
CA VAL A 61 -55.77 -45.16 3.08
C VAL A 61 -54.62 -44.82 4.05
N PRO A 62 -54.12 -45.73 4.90
CA PRO A 62 -53.02 -45.39 5.82
C PRO A 62 -51.70 -45.12 5.10
N TYR A 63 -51.44 -45.74 3.95
CA TYR A 63 -50.26 -45.45 3.14
C TYR A 63 -50.29 -44.02 2.59
N LEU A 64 -51.42 -43.62 1.97
CA LEU A 64 -51.61 -42.26 1.45
C LEU A 64 -51.63 -41.23 2.58
N GLN A 65 -52.25 -41.56 3.72
CA GLN A 65 -52.24 -40.70 4.92
C GLN A 65 -50.82 -40.45 5.42
N LYS A 66 -50.00 -41.51 5.54
CA LYS A 66 -48.58 -41.38 5.91
C LYS A 66 -47.81 -40.48 4.92
N GLN A 67 -48.05 -40.64 3.62
CA GLN A 67 -47.41 -39.80 2.59
C GLN A 67 -47.82 -38.32 2.71
N ILE A 68 -49.11 -38.06 2.97
CA ILE A 68 -49.63 -36.70 3.25
C ILE A 68 -48.97 -36.11 4.49
N ASP A 69 -48.82 -36.88 5.57
CA ASP A 69 -48.24 -36.39 6.83
C ASP A 69 -46.72 -36.14 6.72
N THR A 70 -45.99 -36.96 5.95
CA THR A 70 -44.59 -36.66 5.57
C THR A 70 -44.50 -35.37 4.78
N LEU A 71 -45.28 -35.22 3.69
CA LEU A 71 -45.27 -34.00 2.88
C LEU A 71 -45.69 -32.75 3.67
N ARG A 72 -46.59 -32.87 4.66
CA ARG A 72 -46.95 -31.78 5.57
C ARG A 72 -45.78 -31.38 6.47
N SER A 73 -45.08 -32.36 7.05
CA SER A 73 -43.88 -32.13 7.87
C SER A 73 -42.80 -31.40 7.05
N ASP A 74 -42.52 -31.86 5.84
CA ASP A 74 -41.51 -31.27 4.96
C ASP A 74 -41.89 -29.84 4.53
N ASN A 75 -43.17 -29.56 4.26
CA ASN A 75 -43.63 -28.21 3.96
C ASN A 75 -43.47 -27.24 5.15
N GLU A 76 -43.78 -27.66 6.39
CA GLU A 76 -43.54 -26.80 7.56
C GLU A 76 -42.04 -26.61 7.84
N ASN A 77 -41.21 -27.63 7.62
CA ASN A 77 -39.74 -27.49 7.68
C ASN A 77 -39.22 -26.47 6.67
N LEU A 78 -39.59 -26.59 5.38
CA LEU A 78 -39.21 -25.64 4.33
C LEU A 78 -39.67 -24.22 4.64
N LYS A 79 -40.87 -24.06 5.19
CA LYS A 79 -41.45 -22.78 5.62
C LYS A 79 -40.68 -22.15 6.80
N LEU A 80 -40.14 -22.96 7.72
CA LEU A 80 -39.21 -22.49 8.76
C LEU A 80 -37.87 -22.05 8.16
N THR A 81 -37.30 -22.83 7.22
CA THR A 81 -36.07 -22.45 6.51
C THR A 81 -36.25 -21.13 5.74
N ILE A 82 -37.35 -20.96 5.01
CA ILE A 82 -37.67 -19.71 4.30
C ILE A 82 -37.78 -18.52 5.26
N LYS A 83 -38.38 -18.70 6.45
CA LYS A 83 -38.41 -17.64 7.48
C LYS A 83 -37.01 -17.29 7.97
N SER A 84 -36.16 -18.27 8.24
CA SER A 84 -34.78 -18.07 8.66
C SER A 84 -33.96 -17.32 7.61
N LEU A 85 -34.06 -17.72 6.34
CA LEU A 85 -33.35 -17.08 5.22
C LEU A 85 -33.81 -15.64 4.99
N ARG A 86 -35.10 -15.32 5.21
CA ARG A 86 -35.60 -13.94 5.13
C ARG A 86 -35.04 -13.04 6.22
N ILE A 87 -34.84 -13.56 7.44
CA ILE A 87 -34.21 -12.81 8.53
C ILE A 87 -32.75 -12.53 8.16
N GLN A 88 -31.99 -13.56 7.79
CA GLN A 88 -30.59 -13.42 7.36
C GLN A 88 -30.41 -12.46 6.18
N LEU A 89 -31.33 -12.47 5.21
CA LEU A 89 -31.29 -11.52 4.10
C LEU A 89 -31.51 -10.08 4.59
N SER A 90 -32.48 -9.87 5.48
CA SER A 90 -32.75 -8.54 6.08
C SER A 90 -31.55 -8.02 6.90
N ASP A 91 -30.84 -8.91 7.59
CA ASP A 91 -29.64 -8.55 8.36
C ASP A 91 -28.52 -8.11 7.40
N VAL A 92 -28.26 -8.89 6.33
CA VAL A 92 -27.27 -8.56 5.29
C VAL A 92 -27.63 -7.28 4.51
N GLU A 93 -28.91 -7.02 4.27
CA GLU A 93 -29.36 -5.76 3.67
C GLU A 93 -29.08 -4.56 4.57
N SER A 94 -29.28 -4.69 5.89
CA SER A 94 -28.91 -3.66 6.86
C SER A 94 -27.39 -3.42 6.90
N GLU A 95 -26.58 -4.48 6.96
CA GLU A 95 -25.11 -4.36 6.95
C GLU A 95 -24.60 -3.70 5.65
N ARG A 96 -25.19 -4.04 4.51
CA ARG A 96 -24.88 -3.41 3.21
C ARG A 96 -25.17 -1.90 3.25
N ASP A 97 -26.31 -1.51 3.80
CA ASP A 97 -26.73 -0.10 3.82
C ASP A 97 -25.88 0.73 4.80
N ASP A 98 -25.51 0.16 5.96
CA ASP A 98 -24.54 0.76 6.88
C ASP A 98 -23.15 0.94 6.23
N LEU A 99 -22.67 -0.08 5.49
CA LEU A 99 -21.42 0.00 4.73
C LEU A 99 -21.50 1.01 3.58
N LEU A 100 -22.66 1.15 2.94
CA LEU A 100 -22.88 2.16 1.88
C LEU A 100 -22.82 3.58 2.47
N ILE A 101 -23.48 3.84 3.59
CA ILE A 101 -23.40 5.12 4.32
C ILE A 101 -21.94 5.42 4.64
N LYS A 102 -21.23 4.47 5.27
CA LYS A 102 -19.81 4.63 5.63
C LYS A 102 -18.90 4.84 4.42
N SER A 103 -19.19 4.22 3.28
CA SER A 103 -18.49 4.43 2.01
C SER A 103 -18.74 5.83 1.44
N THR A 104 -19.98 6.32 1.51
CA THR A 104 -20.30 7.70 1.14
C THR A 104 -19.64 8.71 2.08
N ASP A 105 -19.60 8.46 3.39
CA ASP A 105 -18.88 9.30 4.35
C ASP A 105 -17.38 9.36 4.02
N VAL A 106 -16.74 8.21 3.77
CA VAL A 106 -15.33 8.15 3.35
C VAL A 106 -15.08 8.86 2.01
N SER A 107 -16.05 8.83 1.09
CA SER A 107 -15.96 9.54 -0.20
C SER A 107 -16.23 11.05 -0.06
N ASN A 108 -17.00 11.46 0.95
CA ASN A 108 -17.34 12.84 1.26
C ASN A 108 -16.36 13.51 2.25
N LEU A 109 -15.50 12.73 2.92
CA LEU A 109 -14.30 13.24 3.55
C LEU A 109 -13.44 13.88 2.47
N LYS A 110 -13.45 15.22 2.44
CA LYS A 110 -12.54 16.00 1.58
C LYS A 110 -11.11 15.47 1.72
N PRO A 111 -10.31 15.48 0.64
CA PRO A 111 -8.86 15.34 0.75
C PRO A 111 -8.39 16.26 1.87
N ASN A 112 -7.56 15.75 2.78
CA ASN A 112 -7.25 16.44 4.02
C ASN A 112 -6.54 17.77 3.71
N ASP A 113 -7.31 18.87 3.70
CA ASP A 113 -6.92 20.18 3.15
C ASP A 113 -5.62 20.69 3.80
N ASP A 114 -5.34 20.30 5.04
CA ASP A 114 -4.15 20.69 5.77
C ASP A 114 -2.90 19.88 5.38
N LEU A 115 -3.05 18.58 5.05
CA LEU A 115 -1.96 17.82 4.41
C LEU A 115 -1.65 18.35 3.02
N GLN A 116 -2.68 18.72 2.24
CA GLN A 116 -2.48 19.28 0.90
C GLN A 116 -1.72 20.63 0.97
N LYS A 117 -2.15 21.54 1.87
CA LYS A 117 -1.42 22.80 2.14
C LYS A 117 0.01 22.56 2.63
N GLN A 118 0.25 21.52 3.44
CA GLN A 118 1.59 21.19 3.92
C GLN A 118 2.48 20.70 2.77
N PHE A 119 1.94 19.85 1.89
CA PHE A 119 2.63 19.37 0.68
C PHE A 119 2.99 20.54 -0.26
N ASP A 120 2.04 21.43 -0.53
CA ASP A 120 2.24 22.58 -1.42
C ASP A 120 3.29 23.56 -0.85
N ARG A 121 3.27 23.84 0.47
CA ARG A 121 4.33 24.62 1.14
C ARG A 121 5.70 23.98 1.00
N GLN A 122 5.80 22.67 1.26
CA GLN A 122 7.07 21.96 1.21
C GLN A 122 7.62 21.85 -0.23
N LYS A 123 6.74 21.79 -1.22
CA LYS A 123 7.09 21.94 -2.64
C LYS A 123 7.69 23.32 -2.93
N THR A 124 7.04 24.41 -2.51
CA THR A 124 7.56 25.78 -2.75
C THR A 124 8.91 26.04 -2.07
N GLU A 125 9.15 25.48 -0.87
CA GLU A 125 10.43 25.64 -0.19
C GLU A 125 11.56 24.84 -0.88
N ASN A 126 11.24 23.66 -1.43
CA ASN A 126 12.19 22.90 -2.25
C ASN A 126 12.54 23.62 -3.56
N GLU A 127 11.57 24.29 -4.19
CA GLU A 127 11.82 25.13 -5.37
C GLU A 127 12.72 26.33 -5.00
N ARG A 128 12.48 26.97 -3.85
CA ARG A 128 13.32 28.06 -3.31
C ARG A 128 14.75 27.60 -3.05
N HIS A 129 14.93 26.45 -2.39
CA HIS A 129 16.25 25.85 -2.18
C HIS A 129 16.94 25.45 -3.49
N GLY A 130 16.19 25.01 -4.51
CA GLY A 130 16.74 24.72 -5.84
C GLY A 130 17.36 25.95 -6.50
N ILE A 131 16.67 27.10 -6.44
CA ILE A 131 17.18 28.38 -6.93
C ILE A 131 18.41 28.83 -6.13
N GLU A 132 18.39 28.71 -4.80
CA GLU A 132 19.53 29.10 -3.96
C GLU A 132 20.78 28.25 -4.25
N ILE A 133 20.62 26.93 -4.42
CA ILE A 133 21.70 26.03 -4.84
C ILE A 133 22.25 26.43 -6.23
N GLN A 134 21.40 26.89 -7.14
CA GLN A 134 21.84 27.35 -8.46
C GLN A 134 22.64 28.66 -8.36
N ASN A 135 22.18 29.62 -7.55
CA ASN A 135 22.90 30.88 -7.28
C ASN A 135 24.26 30.63 -6.63
N LEU A 136 24.33 29.77 -5.62
CA LEU A 136 25.58 29.42 -4.94
C LEU A 136 26.58 28.69 -5.86
N LYS A 137 26.09 27.85 -6.78
CA LYS A 137 26.93 27.24 -7.83
C LYS A 137 27.50 28.28 -8.79
N GLN A 138 26.69 29.25 -9.20
CA GLN A 138 27.13 30.34 -10.08
C GLN A 138 28.20 31.20 -9.38
N ALA A 139 27.99 31.55 -8.11
CA ALA A 139 28.95 32.29 -7.31
C ALA A 139 30.28 31.52 -7.10
N LEU A 140 30.24 30.19 -6.98
CA LEU A 140 31.46 29.36 -6.94
C LEU A 140 32.24 29.43 -8.25
N ILE A 141 31.58 29.26 -9.40
CA ILE A 141 32.20 29.37 -10.73
C ILE A 141 32.86 30.74 -10.92
N GLU A 142 32.22 31.82 -10.46
CA GLU A 142 32.77 33.17 -10.49
C GLU A 142 33.99 33.33 -9.58
N ARG A 143 33.99 32.74 -8.37
CA ARG A 143 35.17 32.74 -7.49
C ARG A 143 36.33 31.93 -8.07
N ASP A 144 36.07 30.76 -8.65
CA ASP A 144 37.11 29.92 -9.26
C ASP A 144 37.76 30.65 -10.44
N SER A 145 36.97 31.35 -11.26
CA SER A 145 37.47 32.23 -12.34
C SER A 145 38.34 33.39 -11.82
N ILE A 146 37.94 34.02 -10.72
CA ILE A 146 38.74 35.08 -10.06
C ILE A 146 40.07 34.52 -9.53
N ILE A 147 40.06 33.33 -8.93
CA ILE A 147 41.27 32.67 -8.43
C ILE A 147 42.21 32.33 -9.60
N GLU A 148 41.71 31.74 -10.68
CA GLU A 148 42.50 31.44 -11.88
C GLU A 148 43.11 32.72 -12.50
N GLN A 149 42.38 33.84 -12.47
CA GLN A 149 42.90 35.13 -12.92
C GLN A 149 43.97 35.71 -11.98
N GLN A 150 43.84 35.51 -10.66
CA GLN A 150 44.86 35.90 -9.69
C GLN A 150 46.13 35.06 -9.85
N ASP A 151 46.02 33.75 -10.02
CA ASP A 151 47.15 32.83 -10.22
C ASP A 151 47.93 33.18 -11.51
N LYS A 152 47.22 33.43 -12.62
CA LYS A 152 47.84 33.92 -13.87
C LYS A 152 48.59 35.24 -13.66
N ARG A 153 48.07 36.14 -12.83
CA ARG A 153 48.72 37.42 -12.55
C ARG A 153 49.94 37.26 -11.64
N LEU A 154 49.86 36.40 -10.62
CA LEU A 154 51.00 36.05 -9.77
C LEU A 154 52.13 35.39 -10.57
N LEU A 155 51.81 34.58 -11.58
CA LEU A 155 52.80 33.99 -12.48
C LEU A 155 53.54 35.07 -13.29
N ILE A 156 52.82 36.02 -13.88
CA ILE A 156 53.41 37.16 -14.62
C ILE A 156 54.26 38.04 -13.69
N ASP A 157 53.79 38.33 -12.48
CA ASP A 157 54.51 39.07 -11.45
C ASP A 157 55.81 38.35 -11.00
N HIS A 158 55.84 37.01 -11.04
CA HIS A 158 57.03 36.23 -10.73
C HIS A 158 58.02 36.20 -11.90
N GLU A 159 57.54 36.01 -13.14
CA GLU A 159 58.36 36.02 -14.35
C GLU A 159 59.03 37.38 -14.58
N THR A 160 58.30 38.48 -14.40
CA THR A 160 58.84 39.85 -14.50
C THR A 160 59.89 40.15 -13.44
N ARG A 161 59.72 39.68 -12.19
CA ARG A 161 60.76 39.81 -11.15
C ARG A 161 62.00 38.98 -11.45
N ALA A 162 61.85 37.78 -12.00
CA ALA A 162 62.99 36.94 -12.38
C ALA A 162 63.86 37.64 -13.44
N ILE A 163 63.23 38.21 -14.47
CA ILE A 163 63.92 39.00 -15.51
C ILE A 163 64.66 40.20 -14.89
N GLN A 164 64.02 40.96 -14.00
CA GLN A 164 64.66 42.07 -13.30
C GLN A 164 65.85 41.63 -12.45
N THR A 165 65.75 40.50 -11.74
CA THR A 165 66.89 39.99 -10.95
C THR A 165 68.05 39.48 -11.80
N ASP A 166 67.79 39.02 -13.03
CA ASP A 166 68.84 38.62 -13.97
C ASP A 166 69.51 39.85 -14.61
N GLU A 167 68.73 40.89 -14.95
CA GLU A 167 69.25 42.18 -15.41
C GLU A 167 70.12 42.85 -14.32
N ASP A 168 69.63 42.95 -13.07
CA ASP A 168 70.36 43.51 -11.94
C ASP A 168 71.66 42.74 -11.64
N GLN A 169 71.63 41.39 -11.69
CA GLN A 169 72.84 40.57 -11.52
C GLN A 169 73.85 40.82 -12.65
N SER A 170 73.39 40.94 -13.90
CA SER A 170 74.28 41.26 -15.03
C SER A 170 74.94 42.64 -14.88
N PHE A 171 74.20 43.63 -14.36
CA PHE A 171 74.69 44.98 -14.12
C PHE A 171 75.70 45.05 -12.97
N VAL A 172 75.43 44.34 -11.86
CA VAL A 172 76.34 44.24 -10.71
C VAL A 172 77.66 43.57 -11.10
N GLN A 173 77.65 42.56 -11.97
CA GLN A 173 78.86 41.86 -12.37
C GLN A 173 79.80 42.71 -13.25
N VAL A 174 79.30 43.75 -13.92
CA VAL A 174 80.12 44.69 -14.73
C VAL A 174 80.80 45.76 -13.86
N LEU A 175 80.28 46.06 -12.66
CA LEU A 175 80.80 47.09 -11.75
C LEU A 175 81.75 46.56 -10.66
N ALA A 176 81.95 45.24 -10.57
CA ALA A 176 82.58 44.57 -9.44
C ALA A 176 84.12 44.38 -9.52
N GLU A 177 84.84 45.16 -10.34
CA GLU A 177 86.32 45.25 -10.28
C GLU A 177 86.81 46.62 -9.77
N PRO A 178 86.84 46.86 -8.45
CA PRO A 178 87.64 47.92 -7.84
C PRO A 178 89.04 47.40 -7.49
N ASP A 179 90.05 48.19 -7.87
CA ASP A 179 91.48 47.88 -7.79
C ASP A 179 92.01 47.75 -6.35
N VAL A 180 91.80 46.59 -5.71
CA VAL A 180 92.07 46.30 -4.28
C VAL A 180 93.50 46.65 -3.85
N ASP A 181 94.46 46.46 -4.76
CA ASP A 181 95.88 46.76 -4.53
C ASP A 181 96.16 48.25 -4.29
N THR A 182 95.33 49.15 -4.86
CA THR A 182 95.46 50.59 -4.64
C THR A 182 95.03 50.98 -3.23
N ILE A 183 93.94 50.39 -2.74
CA ILE A 183 93.40 50.61 -1.39
C ILE A 183 94.39 50.09 -0.35
N SER A 184 94.95 48.88 -0.55
CA SER A 184 95.95 48.32 0.36
C SER A 184 97.24 49.16 0.44
N LYS A 185 97.70 49.76 -0.66
CA LYS A 185 98.86 50.68 -0.66
C LYS A 185 98.59 51.97 0.12
N LEU A 186 97.41 52.59 -0.08
CA LEU A 186 97.02 53.80 0.64
C LEU A 186 96.87 53.56 2.15
N GLN A 187 96.35 52.39 2.54
CA GLN A 187 96.24 51.98 3.94
C GLN A 187 97.62 51.92 4.63
N ALA A 188 98.60 51.31 3.96
CA ALA A 188 99.97 51.18 4.49
C ALA A 188 100.70 52.53 4.60
N GLU A 189 100.52 53.44 3.64
CA GLU A 189 101.09 54.79 3.73
C GLU A 189 100.49 55.58 4.90
N LEU A 190 99.19 55.42 5.16
CA LEU A 190 98.51 56.08 6.28
C LEU A 190 99.07 55.66 7.64
N ASP A 191 99.37 54.36 7.82
CA ASP A 191 99.91 53.81 9.07
C ASP A 191 101.32 54.33 9.38
N ASP A 192 102.20 54.44 8.38
CA ASP A 192 103.55 54.99 8.57
C ASP A 192 103.53 56.52 8.81
N LYS A 193 102.61 57.25 8.17
CA LYS A 193 102.37 58.69 8.50
C LYS A 193 101.90 58.83 9.95
N ASN A 194 100.99 57.96 10.42
CA ASN A 194 100.52 57.94 11.80
C ASN A 194 101.62 57.60 12.83
N ARG A 195 102.54 56.69 12.51
CA ARG A 195 103.75 56.44 13.33
C ARG A 195 104.64 57.66 13.42
N THR A 196 104.84 58.36 12.29
CA THR A 196 105.68 59.56 12.21
C THR A 196 105.10 60.71 13.04
N ILE A 197 103.78 60.90 12.99
CA ILE A 197 103.06 61.90 13.81
C ILE A 197 103.26 61.64 15.31
N LYS A 198 103.15 60.38 15.78
CA LYS A 198 103.37 60.03 17.19
C LYS A 198 104.80 60.35 17.65
N ASN A 199 105.81 60.06 16.83
CA ASN A 199 107.20 60.40 17.14
C ASN A 199 107.45 61.92 17.21
N LEU A 200 106.82 62.71 16.33
CA LEU A 200 106.92 64.17 16.37
C LEU A 200 106.18 64.76 17.59
N GLN A 201 105.01 64.23 17.94
CA GLN A 201 104.27 64.63 19.15
C GLN A 201 105.04 64.33 20.44
N GLN A 202 105.75 63.19 20.50
CA GLN A 202 106.62 62.86 21.63
C GLN A 202 107.76 63.90 21.76
N ARG A 203 108.50 64.17 20.67
CA ARG A 203 109.56 65.18 20.65
C ARG A 203 109.06 66.58 21.02
N TYR A 204 107.87 66.97 20.55
CA TYR A 204 107.27 68.27 20.86
C TYR A 204 106.94 68.41 22.36
N ASN A 205 106.42 67.34 22.98
CA ASN A 205 106.10 67.33 24.41
C ASN A 205 107.36 67.34 25.29
N ASP A 206 108.43 66.66 24.87
CA ASP A 206 109.71 66.69 25.61
C ASP A 206 110.40 68.05 25.47
N LEU A 207 110.36 68.68 24.29
CA LEU A 207 110.84 70.06 24.10
C LEU A 207 110.06 71.07 24.96
N ARG A 208 108.73 70.91 25.03
CA ARG A 208 107.83 71.73 25.88
C ARG A 208 108.18 71.60 27.36
N LYS A 209 108.49 70.39 27.85
CA LYS A 209 108.90 70.14 29.25
C LYS A 209 110.26 70.78 29.58
N THR A 210 111.18 70.82 28.63
CA THR A 210 112.48 71.50 28.81
C THR A 210 112.30 73.02 28.84
N LEU A 211 111.55 73.59 27.89
CA LEU A 211 111.30 75.04 27.82
C LEU A 211 110.50 75.58 29.01
N GLN A 212 109.52 74.83 29.53
CA GLN A 212 108.77 75.24 30.73
C GLN A 212 109.59 75.23 32.03
N ARG A 213 110.78 74.62 32.05
CA ARG A 213 111.65 74.58 33.24
C ARG A 213 112.62 75.77 33.33
N GLU A 214 112.85 76.46 32.23
CA GLU A 214 113.81 77.60 32.13
C GLU A 214 113.15 78.99 32.27
N PHE A 215 111.83 79.13 32.02
CA PHE A 215 111.24 80.43 31.66
C PHE A 215 110.14 80.99 32.58
N HIS A 216 109.94 80.45 33.79
CA HIS A 216 108.93 80.95 34.74
C HIS A 216 109.50 81.49 36.05
N ALA A 217 110.45 82.42 35.93
CA ALA A 217 110.58 83.54 36.86
C ALA A 217 110.04 84.82 36.18
N SER A 218 109.28 85.63 36.93
CA SER A 218 108.88 87.02 36.60
C SER A 218 108.15 87.31 35.27
N ILE A 219 106.81 87.43 35.36
CA ILE A 219 105.95 88.58 34.96
C ILE A 219 104.61 88.15 34.29
N PRO A 220 103.45 88.69 34.74
CA PRO A 220 102.14 88.38 34.18
C PRO A 220 101.59 89.43 33.20
N LYS A 221 100.67 89.02 32.31
CA LYS A 221 99.37 89.68 32.07
C LYS A 221 98.50 88.90 31.07
N ASP A 222 97.19 89.11 31.17
CA ASP A 222 96.16 88.49 30.36
C ASP A 222 96.20 88.88 28.87
N LEU A 223 95.84 87.94 27.99
CA LEU A 223 94.92 88.22 26.88
C LEU A 223 94.26 86.93 26.36
N ASN A 224 92.97 87.03 26.06
CA ASN A 224 92.10 86.18 25.23
C ASN A 224 92.36 84.65 25.13
N GLN A 225 91.46 83.80 25.65
CA GLN A 225 90.15 83.38 25.09
C GLN A 225 90.25 82.18 24.13
N ILE A 226 89.18 81.35 24.10
CA ILE A 226 88.95 80.19 23.22
C ILE A 226 89.65 78.87 23.67
N GLY A 227 89.03 78.25 24.67
CA GLY A 227 88.94 76.80 24.82
C GLY A 227 87.73 76.49 25.71
N SER A 228 87.11 75.31 25.74
CA SER A 228 87.15 74.10 24.91
C SER A 228 86.46 73.01 25.75
N SER A 229 85.26 72.57 25.37
CA SER A 229 84.60 71.34 25.85
C SER A 229 83.43 71.07 24.89
N LYS A 230 83.20 69.90 24.26
CA LYS A 230 83.80 68.55 24.35
C LYS A 230 83.67 67.85 25.71
N PRO A 231 83.38 66.54 25.73
CA PRO A 231 82.24 65.84 25.11
C PRO A 231 81.52 64.92 26.14
N ASN A 232 80.56 64.10 25.69
CA ASN A 232 80.42 62.64 25.97
C ASN A 232 79.07 62.16 25.37
N ASN A 233 78.99 61.12 24.53
CA ASN A 233 79.12 59.67 24.83
C ASN A 233 78.11 59.16 25.89
N ALA A 234 77.32 58.10 25.67
CA ALA A 234 77.24 57.20 24.50
C ALA A 234 75.98 56.30 24.52
N THR A 235 75.78 55.56 23.41
CA THR A 235 75.13 54.23 23.29
C THR A 235 73.61 54.09 23.35
N SER A 236 73.06 53.39 22.32
CA SER A 236 71.88 52.49 22.29
C SER A 236 70.52 52.98 22.86
N SER A 237 69.37 52.75 22.23
CA SER A 237 69.01 51.90 21.09
C SER A 237 67.70 52.37 20.42
N SER A 238 67.42 51.92 19.20
CA SER A 238 66.08 51.98 18.57
C SER A 238 65.07 51.09 19.32
N PRO A 239 63.73 51.11 19.04
CA PRO A 239 63.01 51.84 17.98
C PRO A 239 61.63 52.47 18.37
N ALA A 240 60.92 52.95 17.34
CA ALA A 240 59.46 52.91 17.12
C ALA A 240 58.52 54.09 17.50
N ASN A 241 57.91 54.64 16.44
CA ASN A 241 56.51 55.04 16.21
C ASN A 241 55.67 55.87 17.23
N LEU A 242 55.04 56.90 16.67
CA LEU A 242 53.94 57.74 17.17
C LEU A 242 53.13 58.27 15.95
N PRO A 243 51.93 58.89 16.09
CA PRO A 243 50.81 58.56 16.97
C PRO A 243 49.39 58.80 16.35
N LEU A 244 48.32 58.33 17.01
CA LEU A 244 46.99 58.98 17.30
C LEU A 244 46.01 57.88 17.79
N ILE A 245 45.59 57.80 19.06
CA ILE A 245 44.61 58.64 19.82
C ILE A 245 43.18 58.52 19.22
N HIS A 246 42.32 57.61 19.73
CA HIS A 246 41.32 57.74 20.83
C HIS A 246 39.99 58.35 20.32
N TYR A 247 38.83 57.67 20.33
CA TYR A 247 37.82 57.46 21.41
C TYR A 247 36.68 56.57 20.81
N ASP A 248 35.72 55.89 21.50
CA ASP A 248 35.39 55.66 22.93
C ASP A 248 34.60 54.31 23.10
N ALA A 249 33.99 54.07 24.27
CA ALA A 249 33.07 52.96 24.61
C ALA A 249 31.59 53.21 24.13
N SER A 250 30.59 52.31 24.24
CA SER A 250 30.25 51.41 25.35
C SER A 250 29.14 50.36 25.06
N ALA A 251 29.11 49.36 25.95
CA ALA A 251 28.04 48.46 26.47
C ALA A 251 26.54 48.78 26.13
N THR A 252 25.57 47.86 26.22
CA THR A 252 25.31 46.91 27.32
C THR A 252 24.36 45.76 26.93
N SER A 253 24.62 44.59 27.52
CA SER A 253 23.75 43.44 27.83
C SER A 253 22.32 43.76 28.31
N GLN A 254 21.41 42.77 28.36
CA GLN A 254 21.10 41.97 29.57
C GLN A 254 19.81 41.11 29.43
N SER A 255 19.78 39.99 30.15
CA SER A 255 18.64 39.08 30.35
C SER A 255 17.73 39.50 31.51
N ASP A 256 16.58 38.84 31.65
CA ASP A 256 15.91 38.29 32.86
C ASP A 256 14.40 38.10 32.49
N VAL A 257 13.66 37.02 32.77
CA VAL A 257 13.58 35.97 33.83
C VAL A 257 12.95 36.44 35.14
N ASP A 258 11.61 36.31 35.24
CA ASP A 258 10.79 35.83 36.38
C ASP A 258 9.32 36.30 36.24
N VAL A 259 8.26 35.79 36.89
CA VAL A 259 7.81 34.46 37.38
C VAL A 259 6.43 34.67 38.04
N ALA A 260 5.46 33.76 37.78
CA ALA A 260 4.19 33.58 38.53
C ALA A 260 3.09 34.71 38.44
N LYS A 261 1.79 34.48 38.71
CA LYS A 261 1.10 33.38 39.44
C LYS A 261 -0.43 33.33 39.17
N ARG A 262 -1.03 32.11 39.12
CA ARG A 262 -2.48 31.76 39.33
C ARG A 262 -3.51 32.28 38.30
N ALA A 263 -4.69 31.66 38.03
CA ALA A 263 -5.33 30.39 38.44
C ALA A 263 -6.62 30.13 37.58
N SER A 264 -7.37 29.01 37.58
CA SER A 264 -7.11 27.56 37.81
C SER A 264 -8.41 26.73 37.64
N THR A 265 -8.55 25.81 36.67
CA THR A 265 -9.64 24.78 36.58
C THR A 265 -9.16 23.65 35.63
N ALA A 266 -8.66 22.51 36.13
CA ALA A 266 -9.40 21.28 36.50
C ALA A 266 -9.91 20.47 35.27
N ARG A 267 -9.72 19.14 35.12
CA ARG A 267 -9.21 18.08 36.02
C ARG A 267 -8.44 16.96 35.27
N GLN A 268 -7.48 16.43 36.02
CA GLN A 268 -6.76 15.15 35.97
C GLN A 268 -7.48 13.90 35.43
N MET A 269 -6.68 13.10 34.69
CA MET A 269 -6.34 11.67 34.92
C MET A 269 -7.33 10.75 35.65
N THR A 270 -7.54 9.53 35.13
CA THR A 270 -7.11 8.25 35.76
C THR A 270 -7.36 7.08 34.79
N ALA A 271 -6.44 6.11 34.72
CA ALA A 271 -6.63 4.86 33.99
C ALA A 271 -7.39 3.82 34.85
N VAL A 272 -8.40 3.15 34.29
CA VAL A 272 -9.05 2.00 34.94
C VAL A 272 -9.20 0.84 33.95
N ARG A 273 -8.43 -0.23 34.18
CA ARG A 273 -8.77 -1.57 33.68
C ARG A 273 -10.03 -2.06 34.39
N LYS A 274 -10.96 -2.67 33.65
CA LYS A 274 -11.85 -3.70 34.20
C LYS A 274 -11.92 -4.88 33.24
N ASN A 275 -11.51 -6.04 33.73
CA ASN A 275 -11.84 -7.33 33.13
C ASN A 275 -13.30 -7.66 33.48
N VAL A 276 -14.06 -8.27 32.57
CA VAL A 276 -15.19 -9.14 32.92
C VAL A 276 -15.11 -10.41 32.07
N THR A 277 -15.44 -11.53 32.71
CA THR A 277 -15.27 -12.93 32.28
C THR A 277 -16.51 -13.46 31.54
N PHE A 278 -16.48 -14.74 31.15
CA PHE A 278 -17.54 -15.61 30.59
C PHE A 278 -17.68 -15.59 29.06
N THR A 279 -17.68 -16.72 28.34
CA THR A 279 -17.35 -18.12 28.71
C THR A 279 -16.96 -18.90 27.46
N SER A 280 -15.85 -19.65 27.51
CA SER A 280 -15.54 -20.69 26.51
C SER A 280 -16.08 -22.04 26.97
N THR A 281 -16.92 -22.67 26.13
CA THR A 281 -17.29 -24.08 26.29
C THR A 281 -16.15 -24.99 25.86
N THR A 282 -15.97 -26.10 26.58
CA THR A 282 -14.87 -27.05 26.37
C THR A 282 -15.38 -28.47 26.11
N THR A 283 -14.53 -29.26 25.43
CA THR A 283 -14.41 -30.73 25.52
C THR A 283 -15.42 -31.63 24.76
N SER A 284 -14.96 -32.21 23.64
CA SER A 284 -14.73 -33.66 23.42
C SER A 284 -14.27 -33.85 21.96
N ALA A 285 -13.03 -34.27 21.62
CA ALA A 285 -12.39 -35.57 21.81
C ALA A 285 -13.19 -36.74 21.14
N ALA A 286 -12.63 -37.62 20.29
CA ALA A 286 -11.27 -37.72 19.73
C ALA A 286 -11.25 -38.43 18.32
N PRO A 287 -10.39 -39.41 17.97
CA PRO A 287 -9.33 -39.21 16.96
C PRO A 287 -9.39 -40.15 15.73
N THR A 288 -8.64 -39.83 14.66
CA THR A 288 -7.73 -40.76 13.94
C THR A 288 -7.01 -40.07 12.77
N SER A 289 -5.67 -40.12 12.76
CA SER A 289 -4.87 -40.15 11.52
C SER A 289 -4.58 -41.61 11.16
N PRO A 290 -4.27 -41.93 9.89
CA PRO A 290 -2.86 -41.93 9.48
C PRO A 290 -2.59 -41.36 8.08
N ALA A 291 -1.32 -41.15 7.78
CA ALA A 291 -0.81 -40.49 6.57
C ALA A 291 -0.68 -41.42 5.35
N ILE A 292 -0.79 -40.85 4.13
CA ILE A 292 0.00 -41.24 2.94
C ILE A 292 0.36 -39.97 2.11
N LEU A 293 1.67 -39.74 1.96
CA LEU A 293 2.39 -39.06 0.86
C LEU A 293 3.37 -40.13 0.27
N PRO A 294 4.21 -39.90 -0.78
CA PRO A 294 4.52 -38.72 -1.61
C PRO A 294 3.97 -38.89 -3.06
N HIS A 295 4.40 -38.27 -4.18
CA HIS A 295 5.60 -37.52 -4.66
C HIS A 295 5.14 -36.34 -5.59
N THR A 296 5.91 -35.57 -6.38
CA THR A 296 7.31 -35.58 -6.89
C THR A 296 7.91 -34.16 -7.00
N SER A 297 9.22 -34.06 -6.78
CA SER A 297 10.07 -32.85 -6.93
C SER A 297 10.28 -32.36 -8.37
N VAL A 298 10.54 -31.05 -8.54
CA VAL A 298 11.69 -30.41 -9.26
C VAL A 298 11.81 -28.97 -8.67
N GLU A 299 12.74 -28.64 -7.77
CA GLU A 299 14.17 -28.27 -7.97
C GLU A 299 14.38 -27.00 -8.85
N SER A 300 14.37 -25.80 -8.26
CA SER A 300 15.54 -25.00 -7.84
C SER A 300 16.36 -24.32 -8.96
N THR A 301 16.41 -22.98 -8.95
CA THR A 301 17.68 -22.21 -8.96
C THR A 301 17.47 -20.78 -8.47
N SER A 302 18.42 -20.27 -7.69
CA SER A 302 18.48 -18.89 -7.21
C SER A 302 19.37 -18.01 -8.09
N THR A 303 18.93 -16.78 -8.41
CA THR A 303 19.84 -15.68 -8.80
C THR A 303 19.37 -14.34 -8.23
N LYS A 304 20.17 -13.73 -7.35
CA LYS A 304 20.13 -12.28 -7.13
C LYS A 304 20.83 -11.60 -8.30
N SER A 305 20.25 -10.56 -8.88
CA SER A 305 21.02 -9.48 -9.51
C SER A 305 20.25 -8.16 -9.53
N GLN A 306 20.97 -7.09 -9.84
CA GLN A 306 20.60 -5.70 -9.59
C GLN A 306 19.65 -5.08 -10.62
N MET A 307 19.11 -3.93 -10.21
CA MET A 307 18.65 -2.79 -11.01
C MET A 307 18.90 -2.86 -12.53
N ASN A 308 17.82 -2.77 -13.31
CA ASN A 308 17.63 -1.60 -14.19
C ASN A 308 16.19 -1.53 -14.70
N GLY A 309 15.70 -0.31 -14.93
CA GLY A 309 14.30 -0.07 -15.32
C GLY A 309 14.05 -0.29 -16.81
N HIS A 310 12.88 -0.85 -17.14
CA HIS A 310 12.26 -0.76 -18.47
C HIS A 310 10.79 -0.32 -18.31
N ARG A 311 10.55 0.98 -18.46
CA ARG A 311 9.21 1.56 -18.64
C ARG A 311 8.80 1.41 -20.11
N SER A 312 8.35 0.21 -20.52
CA SER A 312 7.92 -0.02 -21.91
C SER A 312 7.12 -1.32 -22.11
N SER A 313 6.00 -1.49 -21.39
CA SER A 313 4.99 -2.52 -21.72
C SER A 313 3.61 -2.23 -21.10
N ILE A 314 2.98 -1.10 -21.45
CA ILE A 314 1.59 -0.80 -21.04
C ILE A 314 0.62 -0.83 -22.25
N ASP A 315 1.03 -0.34 -23.43
CA ASP A 315 0.15 -0.28 -24.62
C ASP A 315 -0.19 -1.65 -25.23
N GLY A 316 0.65 -2.68 -25.04
CA GLY A 316 0.34 -4.04 -25.51
C GLY A 316 -0.85 -4.66 -24.78
N GLN A 317 -1.04 -4.33 -23.49
CA GLN A 317 -2.05 -4.99 -22.67
C GLN A 317 -3.42 -4.30 -22.79
N THR A 318 -3.47 -2.98 -22.93
CA THR A 318 -4.71 -2.23 -23.25
C THR A 318 -5.25 -2.57 -24.64
N THR A 319 -4.39 -2.77 -25.64
CA THR A 319 -4.82 -3.13 -27.02
C THR A 319 -5.30 -4.59 -27.13
N LEU A 320 -4.65 -5.53 -26.44
CA LEU A 320 -5.14 -6.91 -26.31
C LEU A 320 -6.47 -6.97 -25.53
N ASN A 321 -6.59 -6.24 -24.41
CA ASN A 321 -7.84 -6.18 -23.64
C ASN A 321 -8.98 -5.53 -24.45
N SER A 322 -8.70 -4.49 -25.25
CA SER A 322 -9.69 -3.88 -26.16
C SER A 322 -10.14 -4.84 -27.26
N THR A 323 -9.21 -5.60 -27.84
CA THR A 323 -9.51 -6.64 -28.85
C THR A 323 -10.36 -7.77 -28.24
N ASN A 324 -9.99 -8.24 -27.05
CA ASN A 324 -10.76 -9.24 -26.29
C ASN A 324 -12.15 -8.72 -25.93
N PHE A 325 -12.30 -7.45 -25.54
CA PHE A 325 -13.60 -6.85 -25.23
C PHE A 325 -14.48 -6.70 -26.48
N LYS A 326 -13.89 -6.37 -27.64
CA LYS A 326 -14.58 -6.30 -28.94
C LYS A 326 -15.04 -7.69 -29.40
N TYR A 327 -14.22 -8.72 -29.21
CA TYR A 327 -14.57 -10.11 -29.48
C TYR A 327 -15.65 -10.62 -28.52
N LEU A 328 -15.49 -10.41 -27.21
CA LEU A 328 -16.48 -10.73 -26.18
C LEU A 328 -17.84 -10.07 -26.46
N LYS A 329 -17.87 -8.79 -26.82
CA LYS A 329 -19.11 -8.10 -27.23
C LYS A 329 -19.77 -8.77 -28.43
N HIS A 330 -19.00 -9.23 -29.42
CA HIS A 330 -19.54 -9.94 -30.58
C HIS A 330 -20.06 -11.34 -30.20
N VAL A 331 -19.31 -12.09 -29.38
CA VAL A 331 -19.68 -13.44 -28.93
C VAL A 331 -20.93 -13.40 -28.03
N LEU A 332 -21.02 -12.45 -27.10
CA LEU A 332 -22.22 -12.22 -26.28
C LEU A 332 -23.43 -11.81 -27.11
N LEU A 333 -23.26 -10.85 -28.03
CA LEU A 333 -24.35 -10.42 -28.90
C LEU A 333 -24.85 -11.59 -29.75
N LYS A 334 -23.92 -12.34 -30.37
CA LYS A 334 -24.27 -13.53 -31.14
C LYS A 334 -24.96 -14.59 -30.27
N PHE A 335 -24.45 -14.89 -29.08
CA PHE A 335 -25.07 -15.83 -28.14
C PHE A 335 -26.50 -15.43 -27.75
N MET A 336 -26.79 -14.14 -27.61
CA MET A 336 -28.13 -13.64 -27.31
C MET A 336 -29.08 -13.60 -28.52
N THR A 337 -28.57 -13.52 -29.76
CA THR A 337 -29.38 -13.41 -30.99
C THR A 337 -29.43 -14.69 -31.83
N SER A 338 -28.55 -15.65 -31.57
CA SER A 338 -28.47 -16.93 -32.28
C SER A 338 -29.65 -17.85 -31.94
N THR A 339 -29.91 -18.81 -32.84
CA THR A 339 -30.81 -19.93 -32.55
C THR A 339 -30.24 -20.80 -31.43
N GLU A 340 -31.11 -21.53 -30.73
CA GLU A 340 -30.71 -22.29 -29.55
C GLU A 340 -29.56 -23.29 -29.82
N ASP A 341 -29.53 -23.94 -30.99
CA ASP A 341 -28.47 -24.90 -31.38
C ASP A 341 -27.10 -24.24 -31.59
N GLU A 342 -27.07 -23.01 -32.11
CA GLU A 342 -25.84 -22.22 -32.22
C GLU A 342 -25.37 -21.75 -30.83
N ALA A 343 -26.32 -21.41 -29.95
CA ALA A 343 -26.01 -20.93 -28.62
C ALA A 343 -25.29 -22.00 -27.77
N ILE A 344 -25.64 -23.29 -27.86
CA ILE A 344 -24.94 -24.39 -27.18
C ILE A 344 -23.43 -24.41 -27.49
N HIS A 345 -23.07 -24.20 -28.76
CA HIS A 345 -21.68 -24.16 -29.21
C HIS A 345 -20.96 -22.91 -28.69
N LEU A 346 -21.67 -21.78 -28.60
CA LEU A 346 -21.16 -20.52 -28.09
C LEU A 346 -20.96 -20.50 -26.56
N ILE A 347 -21.64 -21.36 -25.78
CA ILE A 347 -21.43 -21.48 -24.31
C ILE A 347 -19.94 -21.63 -23.98
N ARG A 348 -19.22 -22.49 -24.71
CA ARG A 348 -17.79 -22.74 -24.42
C ARG A 348 -16.93 -21.51 -24.69
N ALA A 349 -17.25 -20.73 -25.72
CA ALA A 349 -16.56 -19.47 -26.01
C ALA A 349 -16.88 -18.41 -24.94
N VAL A 350 -18.16 -18.23 -24.58
CA VAL A 350 -18.59 -17.30 -23.52
C VAL A 350 -17.93 -17.64 -22.19
N SER A 351 -17.95 -18.93 -21.80
CA SER A 351 -17.28 -19.47 -20.60
C SER A 351 -15.80 -19.10 -20.55
N THR A 352 -15.06 -19.34 -21.64
CA THR A 352 -13.61 -18.99 -21.69
C THR A 352 -13.32 -17.48 -21.71
N LEU A 353 -14.22 -16.65 -22.22
CA LEU A 353 -14.00 -15.20 -22.34
C LEU A 353 -14.43 -14.42 -21.07
N LEU A 354 -15.38 -14.95 -20.32
CA LEU A 354 -15.85 -14.39 -19.05
C LEU A 354 -15.25 -15.11 -17.83
N SER A 355 -14.40 -16.13 -18.04
CA SER A 355 -13.78 -16.94 -17.00
C SER A 355 -14.79 -17.57 -16.04
N PHE A 356 -15.86 -18.14 -16.58
CA PHE A 356 -16.88 -18.84 -15.79
C PHE A 356 -16.30 -20.08 -15.10
N SER A 357 -16.79 -20.35 -13.91
CA SER A 357 -16.59 -21.63 -13.21
C SER A 357 -17.31 -22.77 -13.95
N ALA A 358 -16.90 -24.01 -13.65
CA ALA A 358 -17.54 -25.20 -14.22
C ALA A 358 -19.04 -25.30 -13.86
N ASP A 359 -19.43 -24.78 -12.69
CA ASP A 359 -20.82 -24.77 -12.22
C ASP A 359 -21.65 -23.71 -12.96
N GLU A 360 -21.09 -22.53 -13.23
CA GLU A 360 -21.75 -21.48 -14.04
C GLU A 360 -21.92 -21.91 -15.51
N GLU A 361 -20.90 -22.54 -16.11
CA GLU A 361 -21.03 -23.11 -17.46
C GLU A 361 -22.11 -24.20 -17.50
N ARG A 362 -22.14 -25.08 -16.49
CA ARG A 362 -23.15 -26.13 -16.36
C ARG A 362 -24.56 -25.55 -16.22
N LEU A 363 -24.75 -24.54 -15.37
CA LEU A 363 -26.05 -23.87 -15.18
C LEU A 363 -26.57 -23.23 -16.47
N LEU A 364 -25.67 -22.63 -17.26
CA LEU A 364 -26.00 -22.10 -18.58
C LEU A 364 -26.42 -23.19 -19.58
N ARG A 365 -25.75 -24.35 -19.57
CA ARG A 365 -26.13 -25.52 -20.39
C ARG A 365 -27.51 -26.04 -20.00
N GLU A 366 -27.73 -26.33 -18.72
CA GLU A 366 -29.00 -26.84 -18.19
C GLU A 366 -30.17 -25.86 -18.46
N THR A 367 -29.92 -24.55 -18.39
CA THR A 367 -30.93 -23.52 -18.72
C THR A 367 -31.28 -23.52 -20.21
N LEU A 368 -30.31 -23.75 -21.09
CA LEU A 368 -30.52 -23.76 -22.54
C LEU A 368 -31.20 -25.06 -22.99
N ASP A 369 -30.79 -26.20 -22.44
CA ASP A 369 -31.44 -27.50 -22.62
C ASP A 369 -32.90 -27.48 -22.11
N TYR A 370 -33.17 -26.82 -20.98
CA TYR A 370 -34.53 -26.62 -20.48
C TYR A 370 -35.40 -25.77 -21.43
N LYS A 371 -34.82 -24.76 -22.08
CA LYS A 371 -35.51 -23.95 -23.11
C LYS A 371 -35.75 -24.73 -24.41
N MET A 372 -34.85 -25.64 -24.79
CA MET A 372 -35.03 -26.54 -25.94
C MET A 372 -36.08 -27.64 -25.66
N SER A 373 -36.13 -28.15 -24.43
CA SER A 373 -37.06 -29.18 -24.01
C SER A 373 -38.52 -28.79 -24.25
N TRP A 374 -39.35 -29.78 -24.62
CA TRP A 374 -40.79 -29.61 -24.83
C TRP A 374 -41.48 -28.92 -23.63
N PHE A 375 -41.00 -29.17 -22.42
CA PHE A 375 -41.52 -28.55 -21.19
C PHE A 375 -41.34 -27.02 -21.13
N GLY A 376 -40.29 -26.46 -21.74
CA GLY A 376 -40.08 -25.01 -21.80
C GLY A 376 -41.13 -24.26 -22.63
N LYS A 377 -41.76 -24.93 -23.60
CA LYS A 377 -42.80 -24.35 -24.48
C LYS A 377 -44.20 -24.41 -23.85
N VAL A 378 -44.48 -25.41 -23.01
CA VAL A 378 -45.79 -25.59 -22.34
C VAL A 378 -46.05 -24.49 -21.29
N SER A 379 -45.01 -24.05 -20.57
CA SER A 379 -45.16 -23.14 -19.43
C SER A 379 -45.60 -21.71 -19.78
N ARG A 380 -45.34 -21.22 -21.00
CA ARG A 380 -45.75 -19.86 -21.41
C ARG A 380 -47.22 -19.74 -21.82
N HIS A 381 -47.83 -20.79 -22.36
CA HIS A 381 -49.23 -20.71 -22.82
C HIS A 381 -50.27 -20.93 -21.71
N LYS A 382 -49.93 -21.60 -20.61
CA LYS A 382 -50.87 -21.81 -19.49
C LYS A 382 -50.99 -20.62 -18.53
N ALA A 383 -49.98 -19.75 -18.46
CA ALA A 383 -49.97 -18.60 -17.53
C ALA A 383 -50.95 -17.47 -17.91
N LEU A 384 -51.43 -17.44 -19.17
CA LEU A 384 -52.38 -16.42 -19.66
C LEU A 384 -53.83 -16.91 -19.73
N SER A 385 -54.11 -18.19 -19.46
CA SER A 385 -55.45 -18.78 -19.59
C SER A 385 -56.14 -19.10 -18.25
N SER A 386 -55.49 -18.82 -17.11
CA SER A 386 -55.98 -19.20 -15.77
C SER A 386 -56.42 -18.01 -14.90
N ASN A 387 -56.65 -16.84 -15.49
CA ASN A 387 -57.02 -15.62 -14.76
C ASN A 387 -58.36 -15.01 -15.22
N ILE A 388 -59.22 -15.82 -15.85
CA ILE A 388 -60.62 -15.51 -16.16
C ILE A 388 -61.43 -16.77 -15.82
N ASN A 389 -62.46 -16.61 -14.97
CA ASN A 389 -63.38 -17.63 -14.44
C ASN A 389 -62.77 -18.63 -13.42
N PHE A 390 -62.82 -18.30 -12.13
CA PHE A 390 -64.01 -18.60 -11.31
C PHE A 390 -64.08 -17.69 -10.07
#